data_AF-A0AA38F7H7-F1
#
_entry.id   AF-A0AA38F7H7-F1
#
_cell.length_a   1.000
_cell.length_b   1.000
_cell.length_c   1.000
_cell.angle_alpha   90.00
_cell.angle_beta   90.00
_cell.angle_gamma   90.00
#
_symmetry.space_group_name_H-M   'P 1'
#
loop_
_entity.id
_entity.type
_entity.pdbx_description
1 polymer ?
#
loop_
_entity_poly.entity_id
_entity_poly.type
_entity_poly.pdbx_seq_one_letter_code
_entity_poly.pdbx_strand_id
1 'polypeptide(L)'
;MVKDTLDSDAHLRLTCRKKGTDGKQLELKKIELGPFGYVVADISCLNKLIDLRLIVLTEVYLKLTELREEIKECIEGIVKSACIEESAKGGLHWPLGDSARNSFKVVTSMHYNVTTIVAESWNVKFQRANRAEFETSSGRVTNEVNVKLKKITKHLRDQRPWEEDKIMNILEDILKWFWTEL
;
A
#
# COMPACT_ATOMS: atom_id res chain seq x y z
N MET A 1 -2.73 -8.16 -1.93
CA MET A 1 -1.39 -8.70 -1.65
C MET A 1 -1.44 -10.21 -1.80
N VAL A 2 -0.42 -10.79 -2.39
CA VAL A 2 -0.29 -12.22 -2.64
C VAL A 2 0.97 -12.72 -1.92
N LYS A 3 0.94 -13.91 -1.35
CA LYS A 3 2.03 -14.53 -0.59
C LYS A 3 2.59 -15.71 -1.39
N ASP A 4 3.92 -15.79 -1.50
CA ASP A 4 4.58 -17.01 -2.00
C ASP A 4 4.47 -18.11 -0.92
N THR A 5 4.02 -19.29 -1.30
CA THR A 5 3.84 -20.44 -0.41
C THR A 5 5.13 -21.24 -0.24
N LEU A 6 6.10 -21.07 -1.14
CA LEU A 6 7.42 -21.72 -1.09
C LEU A 6 8.43 -20.85 -0.32
N ASP A 7 8.30 -19.54 -0.39
CA ASP A 7 9.05 -18.57 0.41
C ASP A 7 8.09 -17.86 1.37
N SER A 8 7.99 -18.36 2.60
CA SER A 8 6.96 -17.97 3.57
C SER A 8 6.98 -16.49 3.98
N ASP A 9 8.04 -15.76 3.64
CA ASP A 9 8.22 -14.36 4.02
C ASP A 9 8.10 -13.40 2.83
N ALA A 10 8.03 -13.92 1.60
CA ALA A 10 7.89 -13.12 0.40
C ALA A 10 6.41 -12.75 0.11
N HIS A 11 6.11 -11.46 0.20
CA HIS A 11 4.81 -10.90 -0.17
C HIS A 11 4.93 -10.07 -1.45
N LEU A 12 3.96 -10.20 -2.35
CA LEU A 12 3.80 -9.35 -3.53
C LEU A 12 2.59 -8.43 -3.36
N ARG A 13 2.80 -7.13 -3.49
CA ARG A 13 1.72 -6.15 -3.58
C ARG A 13 1.43 -5.89 -5.05
N LEU A 14 0.21 -6.28 -5.46
CA LEU A 14 -0.30 -6.04 -6.79
C LEU A 14 -1.20 -4.80 -6.75
N THR A 15 -0.89 -3.80 -7.56
CA THR A 15 -1.80 -2.65 -7.79
C THR A 15 -2.50 -2.86 -9.11
N CYS A 16 -3.83 -2.86 -9.08
CA CYS A 16 -4.68 -3.03 -10.25
C CYS A 16 -5.61 -1.83 -10.41
N ARG A 17 -6.13 -1.63 -11.63
CA ARG A 17 -7.24 -0.72 -11.91
C ARG A 17 -8.38 -1.46 -12.61
N LYS A 18 -9.60 -0.93 -12.54
CA LYS A 18 -10.70 -1.43 -13.36
C LYS A 18 -10.35 -1.25 -14.85
N LYS A 19 -10.56 -2.29 -15.65
CA LYS A 19 -10.33 -2.33 -17.10
C LYS A 19 -11.62 -1.99 -17.83
N GLY A 20 -11.52 -1.23 -18.91
CA GLY A 20 -12.65 -0.92 -19.79
C GLY A 20 -13.71 -0.02 -19.15
N THR A 21 -14.76 0.26 -19.90
CA THR A 21 -15.93 1.04 -19.47
C THR A 21 -16.94 0.21 -18.69
N ASP A 22 -16.95 -1.12 -18.86
CA ASP A 22 -17.80 -2.04 -18.09
C ASP A 22 -17.28 -2.24 -16.66
N GLY A 23 -15.99 -2.01 -16.42
CA GLY A 23 -15.36 -1.99 -15.11
C GLY A 23 -15.40 -3.35 -14.39
N LYS A 24 -15.63 -4.45 -15.11
CA LYS A 24 -15.81 -5.80 -14.55
C LYS A 24 -14.52 -6.58 -14.36
N GLN A 25 -13.47 -6.20 -15.07
CA GLN A 25 -12.17 -6.87 -15.01
C GLN A 25 -11.10 -5.97 -14.40
N LEU A 26 -10.09 -6.58 -13.80
CA LEU A 26 -8.90 -5.87 -13.33
C LEU A 26 -7.79 -5.89 -14.38
N GLU A 27 -7.09 -4.77 -14.48
CA GLU A 27 -5.85 -4.63 -15.23
C GLU A 27 -4.70 -4.40 -14.23
N LEU A 28 -3.71 -5.28 -14.25
CA LEU A 28 -2.51 -5.13 -13.42
C LEU A 28 -1.69 -3.90 -13.87
N LYS A 29 -1.28 -3.09 -12.90
CA LYS A 29 -0.48 -1.88 -13.15
C LYS A 29 0.91 -1.91 -12.55
N LYS A 30 1.04 -2.53 -11.39
CA LYS A 30 2.28 -2.50 -10.62
C LYS A 30 2.42 -3.77 -9.81
N ILE A 31 3.65 -4.27 -9.77
CA ILE A 31 4.07 -5.35 -8.88
C ILE A 31 5.16 -4.79 -7.99
N GLU A 32 4.93 -4.89 -6.70
CA GLU A 32 5.86 -4.49 -5.65
C GLU A 32 6.22 -5.72 -4.83
N LEU A 33 7.51 -5.92 -4.56
CA LEU A 33 7.89 -6.78 -3.45
C LEU A 33 7.47 -6.07 -2.17
N GLY A 34 6.89 -6.82 -1.23
CA GLY A 34 6.36 -6.33 0.04
C GLY A 34 7.37 -5.39 0.66
N PRO A 35 6.95 -4.18 1.09
CA PRO A 35 7.91 -3.18 1.51
C PRO A 35 8.63 -3.69 2.76
N PHE A 36 9.95 -3.70 2.71
CA PHE A 36 10.77 -3.87 3.90
C PHE A 36 10.71 -2.55 4.67
N GLY A 37 9.98 -2.56 5.79
CA GLY A 37 10.00 -1.45 6.73
C GLY A 37 11.23 -1.56 7.60
N TYR A 38 12.08 -0.53 7.58
CA TYR A 38 13.28 -0.50 8.42
C TYR A 38 12.99 0.22 9.75
N VAL A 39 12.01 1.14 9.77
CA VAL A 39 11.63 1.92 10.95
C VAL A 39 10.12 2.15 10.96
N VAL A 40 9.46 1.79 12.07
CA VAL A 40 8.06 2.12 12.39
C VAL A 40 8.07 2.75 13.77
N ALA A 41 7.50 3.94 13.91
CA ALA A 41 7.27 4.59 15.20
C ALA A 41 5.80 4.95 15.34
N ASP A 42 5.16 4.41 16.38
CA ASP A 42 3.77 4.66 16.73
C ASP A 42 3.68 5.63 17.90
N ILE A 43 2.89 6.69 17.73
CA ILE A 43 2.70 7.76 18.70
C ILE A 43 1.21 7.90 18.93
N SER A 44 0.74 7.44 20.08
CA SER A 44 -0.66 7.54 20.47
C SER A 44 -0.95 8.84 21.21
N CYS A 45 -2.01 9.53 20.80
CA CYS A 45 -2.45 10.80 21.37
C CYS A 45 -3.77 10.57 22.11
N LEU A 46 -3.70 9.98 23.31
CA LEU A 46 -4.90 9.57 24.07
C LEU A 46 -5.90 10.71 24.29
N ASN A 47 -5.41 11.95 24.43
CA ASN A 47 -6.25 13.13 24.62
C ASN A 47 -7.01 13.56 23.35
N LYS A 48 -6.52 13.21 22.16
CA LYS A 48 -7.11 13.60 20.86
C LYS A 48 -7.78 12.44 20.12
N LEU A 49 -7.67 11.21 20.62
CA LEU A 49 -8.12 9.98 19.92
C LEU A 49 -7.53 9.87 18.50
N ILE A 50 -6.32 10.38 18.31
CA ILE A 50 -5.56 10.29 17.05
C ILE A 50 -4.32 9.45 17.35
N ASP A 51 -4.02 8.50 16.47
CA ASP A 51 -2.75 7.77 16.48
C ASP A 51 -1.93 8.22 15.26
N LEU A 52 -0.69 8.62 15.49
CA LEU A 52 0.26 8.95 14.45
C LEU A 52 1.24 7.78 14.27
N ARG A 53 1.48 7.41 13.00
CA ARG A 53 2.48 6.41 12.64
C ARG A 53 3.47 6.99 11.65
N LEU A 54 4.75 7.03 12.04
CA LEU A 54 5.87 7.37 11.16
C LEU A 54 6.50 6.08 10.62
N ILE A 55 6.66 5.99 9.31
CA ILE A 55 7.22 4.80 8.66
C ILE A 55 8.25 5.19 7.61
N VAL A 56 9.41 4.52 7.64
CA VAL A 56 10.39 4.53 6.54
C VAL A 56 10.31 3.18 5.82
N LEU A 57 9.93 3.25 4.55
CA LEU A 57 9.69 2.08 3.69
C LEU A 57 10.60 2.11 2.47
N THR A 58 11.19 0.97 2.14
CA THR A 58 11.78 0.76 0.82
C THR A 58 10.77 0.06 -0.07
N GLU A 59 10.37 0.74 -1.15
CA GLU A 59 9.51 0.16 -2.18
C GLU A 59 10.37 -0.42 -3.30
N VAL A 60 10.32 -1.74 -3.49
CA VAL A 60 11.01 -2.43 -4.58
C VAL A 60 9.98 -2.77 -5.68
N TYR A 61 10.19 -2.21 -6.86
CA TYR A 61 9.32 -2.45 -8.02
C TYR A 61 9.88 -3.56 -8.89
N LEU A 62 9.06 -4.56 -9.17
CA LEU A 62 9.41 -5.66 -10.06
C LEU A 62 8.85 -5.35 -11.45
N LYS A 63 9.71 -5.38 -12.47
CA LYS A 63 9.20 -5.31 -13.84
C LYS A 63 8.64 -6.66 -14.24
N LEU A 64 7.49 -6.65 -14.90
CA LEU A 64 6.89 -7.86 -15.48
C LEU A 64 7.88 -8.60 -16.40
N THR A 65 8.73 -7.90 -17.14
CA THR A 65 9.74 -8.51 -18.02
C THR A 65 10.83 -9.27 -17.27
N GLU A 66 11.07 -8.95 -16.00
CA GLU A 66 12.14 -9.52 -15.18
C GLU A 66 11.68 -10.75 -14.38
N LEU A 67 10.37 -11.02 -14.35
CA LEU A 67 9.82 -12.21 -13.70
C LEU A 67 9.96 -13.45 -14.59
N ARG A 68 10.03 -14.64 -13.99
CA ARG A 68 9.90 -15.91 -14.72
C ARG A 68 8.48 -16.05 -15.27
N GLU A 69 8.31 -16.64 -16.45
CA GLU A 69 7.00 -16.80 -17.10
C GLU A 69 5.97 -17.50 -16.21
N GLU A 70 6.38 -18.57 -15.51
CA GLU A 70 5.54 -19.29 -14.54
C GLU A 70 4.96 -18.37 -13.45
N ILE A 71 5.76 -17.41 -12.95
CA ILE A 71 5.32 -16.45 -11.93
C ILE A 71 4.33 -15.45 -12.55
N LYS A 72 4.61 -14.98 -13.78
CA LYS A 72 3.70 -14.06 -14.49
C LYS A 72 2.35 -14.71 -14.72
N GLU A 73 2.32 -15.95 -15.20
CA GLU A 73 1.09 -16.70 -15.44
C GLU A 73 0.29 -16.90 -14.14
N CYS A 74 0.97 -17.16 -13.01
CA CYS A 74 0.32 -17.25 -11.71
C CYS A 74 -0.33 -15.92 -11.29
N ILE A 75 0.43 -14.82 -11.36
CA ILE A 75 -0.05 -13.47 -11.01
C ILE A 75 -1.20 -13.05 -11.92
N GLU A 76 -1.07 -13.25 -13.23
CA GLU A 76 -2.13 -12.94 -14.19
C GLU A 76 -3.39 -13.77 -13.95
N GLY A 77 -3.24 -15.06 -13.65
CA GLY A 77 -4.36 -15.93 -13.30
C GLY A 77 -5.13 -15.41 -12.10
N ILE A 78 -4.42 -15.06 -11.02
CA ILE A 78 -5.00 -14.49 -9.79
C ILE A 78 -5.72 -13.17 -10.07
N VAL A 79 -5.16 -12.30 -10.91
CA VAL A 79 -5.78 -11.01 -11.27
C VAL A 79 -7.01 -11.21 -12.14
N LYS A 80 -6.97 -12.14 -13.10
CA LYS A 80 -8.09 -12.45 -14.01
C LYS A 80 -9.27 -13.12 -13.30
N SER A 81 -9.01 -13.90 -12.25
CA SER A 81 -10.06 -14.58 -11.46
C SER A 81 -10.73 -13.69 -10.41
N ALA A 82 -10.18 -12.50 -10.14
CA ALA A 82 -10.74 -11.58 -9.17
C ALA A 82 -12.08 -11.01 -9.64
N CYS A 83 -13.10 -11.11 -8.79
CA CYS A 83 -14.40 -10.47 -8.99
C CYS A 83 -14.45 -9.14 -8.23
N ILE A 84 -14.90 -8.09 -8.91
CA ILE A 84 -15.09 -6.77 -8.30
C ILE A 84 -16.44 -6.74 -7.60
N GLU A 85 -16.43 -6.52 -6.29
CA GLU A 85 -17.63 -6.43 -5.47
C GLU A 85 -17.47 -5.28 -4.47
N GLU A 86 -18.15 -4.15 -4.74
CA GLU A 86 -17.98 -2.94 -3.93
C GLU A 86 -18.53 -3.06 -2.50
N SER A 87 -19.50 -3.95 -2.30
CA SER A 87 -20.06 -4.30 -0.99
C SER A 87 -19.11 -5.17 -0.15
N ALA A 88 -18.19 -5.90 -0.78
CA ALA A 88 -17.28 -6.79 -0.09
C ALA A 88 -16.20 -6.01 0.66
N LYS A 89 -15.72 -6.59 1.77
CA LYS A 89 -14.49 -6.12 2.41
C LYS A 89 -13.33 -6.25 1.43
N GLY A 90 -12.48 -5.23 1.36
CA GLY A 90 -11.38 -5.17 0.37
C GLY A 90 -11.82 -4.94 -1.08
N GLY A 91 -13.13 -4.82 -1.36
CA GLY A 91 -13.69 -4.49 -2.67
C GLY A 91 -13.55 -5.57 -3.75
N LEU A 92 -13.03 -6.74 -3.37
CA LEU A 92 -12.74 -7.86 -4.24
C LEU A 92 -13.03 -9.17 -3.51
N HIS A 93 -13.53 -10.15 -4.25
CA HIS A 93 -13.56 -11.53 -3.81
C HIS A 93 -13.03 -12.44 -4.93
N TRP A 94 -12.75 -13.68 -4.57
CA TRP A 94 -12.37 -14.74 -5.51
C TRP A 94 -13.39 -15.87 -5.38
N PRO A 95 -13.75 -16.54 -6.49
CA PRO A 95 -14.42 -17.83 -6.42
C PRO A 95 -13.60 -18.83 -5.58
N LEU A 96 -14.28 -19.82 -5.02
CA LEU A 96 -13.65 -20.80 -4.14
C LEU A 96 -12.48 -21.50 -4.86
N GLY A 97 -11.28 -21.44 -4.28
CA GLY A 97 -10.06 -22.02 -4.86
C GLY A 97 -9.28 -21.10 -5.79
N ASP A 98 -9.89 -20.03 -6.30
CA ASP A 98 -9.25 -19.13 -7.29
C ASP A 98 -8.39 -18.03 -6.65
N SER A 99 -8.45 -17.90 -5.32
CA SER A 99 -7.55 -17.04 -4.56
C SER A 99 -6.15 -17.64 -4.39
N ALA A 100 -5.89 -18.84 -4.90
CA ALA A 100 -4.59 -19.48 -4.88
C ALA A 100 -4.26 -20.08 -6.24
N ARG A 101 -2.99 -19.99 -6.65
CA ARG A 101 -2.49 -20.57 -7.89
C ARG A 101 -1.04 -20.97 -7.72
N ASN A 102 -0.76 -22.27 -7.84
CA ASN A 102 0.57 -22.86 -7.63
C ASN A 102 1.19 -22.35 -6.32
N SER A 103 2.32 -21.66 -6.44
CA SER A 103 3.10 -21.13 -5.31
C SER A 103 2.54 -19.85 -4.70
N PHE A 104 1.35 -19.39 -5.09
CA PHE A 104 0.85 -18.09 -4.63
C PHE A 104 -0.56 -18.17 -4.07
N LYS A 105 -0.81 -17.46 -2.97
CA LYS A 105 -2.17 -17.25 -2.43
C LYS A 105 -2.44 -15.78 -2.09
N VAL A 106 -3.65 -15.32 -2.36
CA VAL A 106 -4.11 -13.99 -1.95
C VAL A 106 -4.33 -14.02 -0.44
N VAL A 107 -3.63 -13.15 0.27
CA VAL A 107 -3.73 -13.04 1.74
C VAL A 107 -4.53 -11.82 2.17
N THR A 108 -4.49 -10.75 1.37
CA THR A 108 -5.26 -9.53 1.62
C THR A 108 -5.74 -8.87 0.34
N SER A 109 -6.88 -8.18 0.40
CA SER A 109 -7.36 -7.28 -0.64
C SER A 109 -7.66 -5.90 -0.04
N MET A 110 -7.43 -4.84 -0.83
CA MET A 110 -7.60 -3.46 -0.37
C MET A 110 -8.20 -2.62 -1.50
N HIS A 111 -9.24 -1.87 -1.18
CA HIS A 111 -9.87 -0.90 -2.06
C HIS A 111 -9.80 0.48 -1.39
N TYR A 112 -9.26 1.45 -2.12
CA TYR A 112 -9.04 2.82 -1.63
C TYR A 112 -9.84 3.82 -2.45
N ASN A 113 -10.66 4.63 -1.78
CA ASN A 113 -11.18 5.87 -2.35
C ASN A 113 -10.26 7.00 -1.91
N VAL A 114 -9.51 7.59 -2.85
CA VAL A 114 -8.41 8.53 -2.54
C VAL A 114 -8.67 9.89 -3.17
N THR A 115 -8.60 10.94 -2.36
CA THR A 115 -8.45 12.33 -2.82
C THR A 115 -7.02 12.77 -2.50
N THR A 116 -6.31 13.33 -3.48
CA THR A 116 -4.92 13.75 -3.30
C THR A 116 -4.76 15.25 -3.53
N ILE A 117 -4.16 15.95 -2.56
CA ILE A 117 -3.66 17.31 -2.71
C ILE A 117 -2.17 17.23 -3.00
N VAL A 118 -1.74 17.87 -4.09
CA VAL A 118 -0.36 17.84 -4.58
C VAL A 118 0.25 19.22 -4.39
N ALA A 119 1.30 19.31 -3.57
CA ALA A 119 2.12 20.51 -3.44
C ALA A 119 3.54 20.24 -3.95
N GLU A 120 4.37 21.28 -4.06
CA GLU A 120 5.75 21.14 -4.51
C GLU A 120 6.58 20.26 -3.55
N SER A 121 6.45 20.51 -2.24
CA SER A 121 7.30 19.87 -1.22
C SER A 121 6.68 18.61 -0.59
N TRP A 122 5.37 18.42 -0.72
CA TRP A 122 4.62 17.33 -0.09
C TRP A 122 3.39 16.92 -0.91
N ASN A 123 2.83 15.75 -0.60
CA ASN A 123 1.49 15.34 -1.03
C ASN A 123 0.70 14.89 0.19
N VAL A 124 -0.59 15.25 0.25
CA VAL A 124 -1.52 14.71 1.23
C VAL A 124 -2.56 13.87 0.50
N LYS A 125 -2.76 12.64 0.97
CA LYS A 125 -3.82 11.74 0.52
C LYS A 125 -4.84 11.57 1.63
N PHE A 126 -6.07 11.98 1.36
CA PHE A 126 -7.23 11.63 2.17
C PHE A 126 -7.82 10.37 1.56
N GLN A 127 -7.89 9.29 2.33
CA GLN A 127 -8.34 8.01 1.78
C GLN A 127 -9.29 7.27 2.72
N ARG A 128 -10.35 6.71 2.15
CA ARG A 128 -11.14 5.67 2.79
C ARG A 128 -10.63 4.32 2.33
N ALA A 129 -10.05 3.56 3.25
CA ALA A 129 -9.41 2.30 2.97
C ALA A 129 -10.29 1.15 3.46
N ASN A 130 -10.82 0.37 2.51
CA ASN A 130 -11.56 -0.86 2.77
C ASN A 130 -10.61 -2.04 2.59
N ARG A 131 -10.40 -2.86 3.62
CA ARG A 131 -9.45 -3.98 3.64
C ARG A 131 -10.14 -5.27 4.03
N ALA A 132 -9.68 -6.37 3.44
CA ALA A 132 -9.98 -7.73 3.85
C ALA A 132 -8.69 -8.51 4.10
N GLU A 133 -8.69 -9.26 5.20
CA GLU A 133 -7.68 -10.22 5.59
C GLU A 133 -8.31 -11.62 5.48
N PHE A 134 -7.93 -12.38 4.44
CA PHE A 134 -8.59 -13.65 4.11
C PHE A 134 -8.23 -14.76 5.09
N GLU A 135 -6.98 -14.80 5.56
CA GLU A 135 -6.51 -15.84 6.47
C GLU A 135 -7.24 -15.84 7.82
N THR A 136 -7.60 -14.65 8.30
CA THR A 136 -8.31 -14.46 9.57
C THR A 136 -9.81 -14.22 9.38
N SER A 137 -10.30 -14.27 8.14
CA SER A 137 -11.69 -13.94 7.78
C SER A 137 -12.16 -12.60 8.40
N SER A 138 -11.26 -11.61 8.40
CA SER A 138 -11.51 -10.31 9.01
C SER A 138 -11.38 -9.19 7.98
N GLY A 139 -11.76 -7.98 8.38
CA GLY A 139 -11.62 -6.82 7.50
C GLY A 139 -11.97 -5.53 8.23
N ARG A 140 -11.43 -4.42 7.73
CA ARG A 140 -11.54 -3.10 8.37
C ARG A 140 -11.79 -2.02 7.32
N VAL A 141 -12.58 -1.03 7.70
CA VAL A 141 -12.77 0.19 6.92
C VAL A 141 -12.28 1.35 7.77
N THR A 142 -11.29 2.08 7.29
CA THR A 142 -10.69 3.22 8.01
C THR A 142 -10.67 4.46 7.14
N ASN A 143 -10.77 5.63 7.76
CA ASN A 143 -10.44 6.91 7.14
C ASN A 143 -9.00 7.25 7.52
N GLU A 144 -8.18 7.58 6.55
CA GLU A 144 -6.73 7.75 6.73
C GLU A 144 -6.25 9.00 6.02
N VAL A 145 -5.27 9.66 6.63
CA VAL A 145 -4.54 10.79 6.04
C VAL A 145 -3.09 10.39 5.91
N ASN A 146 -2.59 10.31 4.67
CA ASN A 146 -1.21 9.95 4.38
C ASN A 146 -0.45 11.14 3.82
N VAL A 147 0.65 11.52 4.44
CA VAL A 147 1.51 12.61 3.99
C VAL A 147 2.82 12.07 3.45
N LYS A 148 3.14 12.44 2.21
CA LYS A 148 4.41 12.11 1.57
C LYS A 148 5.26 13.37 1.43
N LEU A 149 6.39 13.41 2.15
CA LEU A 149 7.34 14.52 2.13
C LEU A 149 8.33 14.34 0.98
N LYS A 150 8.03 14.95 -0.17
CA LYS A 150 8.77 14.74 -1.44
C LYS A 150 10.23 15.18 -1.32
N LYS A 151 10.47 16.35 -0.72
CA LYS A 151 11.84 16.88 -0.56
C LYS A 151 12.68 15.93 0.28
N ILE A 152 12.20 15.53 1.46
CA ILE A 152 12.89 14.55 2.32
C ILE A 152 13.11 13.22 1.59
N THR A 153 12.08 12.71 0.89
CA THR A 153 12.20 11.46 0.11
C THR A 153 13.28 11.56 -0.98
N LYS A 154 13.38 12.71 -1.66
CA LYS A 154 14.41 12.95 -2.68
C LYS A 154 15.80 13.03 -2.06
N HIS A 155 15.96 13.74 -0.95
CA HIS A 155 17.24 13.83 -0.24
C HIS A 155 17.73 12.46 0.25
N LEU A 156 16.83 11.64 0.83
CA LEU A 156 17.10 10.24 1.19
C LEU A 156 17.61 9.42 0.00
N ARG A 157 17.02 9.59 -1.16
CA ARG A 157 17.39 8.86 -2.37
C ARG A 157 18.74 9.32 -2.94
N ASP A 158 18.99 10.61 -2.93
CA ASP A 158 20.17 11.22 -3.56
C ASP A 158 21.45 11.07 -2.69
N GLN A 159 21.36 10.48 -1.49
CA GLN A 159 22.46 10.27 -0.54
C GLN A 159 23.32 11.53 -0.26
N ARG A 160 22.72 12.72 -0.38
CA ARG A 160 23.43 13.98 -0.14
C ARG A 160 23.76 14.12 1.36
N PRO A 161 24.89 14.75 1.73
CA PRO A 161 25.23 15.02 3.13
C PRO A 161 24.09 15.71 3.87
N TRP A 162 23.85 15.27 5.10
CA TRP A 162 22.70 15.66 5.91
C TRP A 162 23.11 16.75 6.89
N GLU A 163 22.33 17.83 6.96
CA GLU A 163 22.22 18.60 8.19
C GLU A 163 21.03 18.02 8.96
N GLU A 164 21.32 17.07 9.85
CA GLU A 164 20.33 16.34 10.65
C GLU A 164 19.34 17.31 11.33
N ASP A 165 19.85 18.40 11.89
CA ASP A 165 19.08 19.47 12.52
C ASP A 165 18.02 20.07 11.58
N LYS A 166 18.34 20.30 10.30
CA LYS A 166 17.37 20.85 9.34
C LYS A 166 16.22 19.89 9.07
N ILE A 167 16.49 18.59 8.99
CA ILE A 167 15.47 17.58 8.71
C ILE A 167 14.60 17.37 9.94
N MET A 168 15.21 17.30 11.12
CA MET A 168 14.49 17.23 12.38
C MET A 168 13.58 18.44 12.57
N ASN A 169 14.07 19.66 12.28
CA ASN A 169 13.23 20.86 12.33
C ASN A 169 12.04 20.80 11.35
N ILE A 170 12.24 20.37 10.11
CA ILE A 170 11.14 20.22 9.14
C ILE A 170 10.13 19.17 9.62
N LEU A 171 10.60 18.03 10.12
CA LEU A 171 9.73 16.99 10.66
C LEU A 171 8.95 17.51 11.87
N GLU A 172 9.60 18.18 12.80
CA GLU A 172 8.96 18.82 13.94
C GLU A 172 7.88 19.83 13.53
N ASP A 173 8.15 20.70 12.57
CA ASP A 173 7.18 21.70 12.12
C ASP A 173 5.94 21.04 11.52
N ILE A 174 6.13 19.97 10.74
CA ILE A 174 5.03 19.19 10.18
C ILE A 174 4.24 18.50 11.29
N LEU A 175 4.92 17.87 12.24
CA LEU A 175 4.28 17.21 13.38
C LEU A 175 3.53 18.20 14.26
N LYS A 176 4.09 19.37 14.54
CA LYS A 176 3.45 20.47 15.27
C LYS A 176 2.18 20.92 14.54
N TRP A 177 2.23 21.12 13.22
CA TRP A 177 1.06 21.47 12.43
C TRP A 177 -0.05 20.40 12.51
N PHE A 178 0.31 19.12 12.38
CA PHE A 178 -0.63 18.01 12.60
C PHE A 178 -1.21 18.01 14.02
N TRP A 179 -0.41 18.45 15.00
CA TRP A 179 -0.82 18.47 16.40
C TRP A 179 -1.68 19.67 16.78
N THR A 180 -1.61 20.80 16.07
CA THR A 180 -2.38 22.00 16.41
C THR A 180 -3.61 22.18 15.55
N GLU A 181 -3.53 21.88 14.25
CA GLU A 181 -4.58 22.23 13.27
C GLU A 181 -5.48 21.07 12.84
N LEU A 182 -5.15 19.84 13.25
CA LEU A 182 -5.95 18.62 13.07
C LEU A 182 -6.48 18.09 14.42
#